data_AF-A0A7S0I3S5-F1
#
_entry.id   AF-A0A7S0I3S5-F1
#
_cell.length_a   1.000
_cell.length_b   1.000
_cell.length_c   1.000
_cell.angle_alpha   90.00
_cell.angle_beta   90.00
_cell.angle_gamma   90.00
#
_symmetry.space_group_name_H-M   'P 1'
#
loop_
_entity.id
_entity.type
_entity.pdbx_description
1 polymer ?
#
loop_
_entity_poly.entity_id
_entity_poly.type
_entity_poly.pdbx_seq_one_letter_code
_entity_poly.pdbx_strand_id
1 'polypeptide(L)'
;MLAKKDSKFLLQVSGLRQGPSWEDVAWGLFMSKYIFPGADASTPLNWYVKQCELAGFEVHSVETIGRHYSHTLHKWYDNWMSHKTDILLGKIDAISEHTKGKHLFRLQEFFLAWSVIAAGQSSA
;
A
#
# COMPACT_ATOMS: atom_id res chain seq x y z
N MET A 1 18.43 14.40 14.52
CA MET A 1 19.56 13.72 13.86
C MET A 1 19.91 12.49 14.68
N LEU A 2 20.20 11.33 14.06
CA LEU A 2 20.46 10.09 14.81
C LEU A 2 21.57 10.29 15.84
N ALA A 3 21.42 9.68 17.02
CA ALA A 3 22.22 10.02 18.20
C ALA A 3 23.71 9.67 18.10
N LYS A 4 24.10 8.74 17.21
CA LYS A 4 25.48 8.29 17.04
C LYS A 4 25.97 8.57 15.62
N LYS A 5 27.26 8.92 15.50
CA LYS A 5 27.98 8.89 14.22
C LYS A 5 27.92 7.45 13.66
N ASP A 6 27.75 7.34 12.34
CA ASP A 6 27.61 6.06 11.60
C ASP A 6 26.33 5.25 11.88
N SER A 7 25.30 5.88 12.45
CA SER A 7 23.98 5.24 12.60
C SER A 7 23.36 4.96 11.22
N LYS A 8 22.79 3.77 11.06
CA LYS A 8 22.02 3.36 9.87
C LYS A 8 20.53 3.27 10.22
N PHE A 9 19.67 3.48 9.24
CA PHE A 9 18.24 3.22 9.34
C PHE A 9 17.73 2.50 8.09
N LEU A 10 16.56 1.86 8.21
CA LEU A 10 15.85 1.25 7.10
C LEU A 10 14.62 2.11 6.78
N LEU A 11 14.51 2.55 5.53
CA LEU A 11 13.30 3.18 5.00
C LEU A 11 12.55 2.16 4.15
N GLN A 12 11.47 1.60 4.69
CA GLN A 12 10.58 0.70 3.96
C GLN A 12 9.28 1.43 3.67
N VAL A 13 9.01 1.66 2.39
CA VAL A 13 7.89 2.45 1.90
C VAL A 13 7.28 1.79 0.67
N SER A 14 5.97 1.97 0.49
CA SER A 14 5.29 1.69 -0.78
C SER A 14 5.34 2.92 -1.67
N GLY A 15 5.28 2.76 -2.99
CA GLY A 15 5.40 3.89 -3.89
C GLY A 15 5.10 3.52 -5.34
N LEU A 16 4.54 4.45 -6.09
CA LEU A 16 4.30 4.27 -7.51
C LEU A 16 5.61 4.36 -8.28
N ARG A 17 5.75 3.55 -9.33
CA ARG A 17 6.88 3.67 -10.25
C ARG A 17 6.92 5.06 -10.91
N GLN A 18 8.12 5.51 -11.27
CA GLN A 18 8.27 6.71 -12.08
C GLN A 18 7.73 6.47 -13.50
N GLY A 19 7.01 7.45 -14.04
CA GLY A 19 6.31 7.31 -15.33
C GLY A 19 5.05 6.45 -15.22
N PRO A 20 4.06 6.88 -14.40
CA PRO A 20 2.84 6.11 -14.21
C PRO A 20 2.05 5.99 -15.53
N SER A 21 1.56 4.80 -15.79
CA SER A 21 0.54 4.53 -16.80
C SER A 21 -0.83 5.03 -16.35
N TRP A 22 -1.81 5.00 -17.26
CA TRP A 22 -3.18 5.38 -16.93
C TRP A 22 -3.79 4.52 -15.80
N GLU A 23 -3.42 3.23 -15.74
CA GLU A 23 -3.87 2.30 -14.68
C GLU A 23 -3.29 2.70 -13.33
N ASP A 24 -2.02 3.09 -13.29
CA ASP A 24 -1.32 3.53 -12.08
C ASP A 24 -1.99 4.80 -11.52
N VAL A 25 -2.38 5.74 -12.41
CA VAL A 25 -3.12 6.95 -12.03
C VAL A 25 -4.52 6.61 -11.53
N ALA A 26 -5.24 5.72 -12.21
CA ALA A 26 -6.58 5.30 -11.80
C ALA A 26 -6.57 4.61 -10.42
N TRP A 27 -5.58 3.74 -10.20
CA TRP A 27 -5.35 3.10 -8.90
C TRP A 27 -5.05 4.14 -7.82
N GLY A 28 -4.15 5.09 -8.08
CA GLY A 28 -3.82 6.16 -7.14
C GLY A 28 -5.03 7.03 -6.76
N LEU A 29 -5.90 7.36 -7.73
CA LEU A 29 -7.13 8.11 -7.47
C LEU A 29 -8.14 7.31 -6.65
N PHE A 30 -8.28 6.01 -6.93
CA PHE A 30 -9.12 5.11 -6.13
C PHE A 30 -8.63 5.05 -4.68
N MET A 31 -7.32 4.85 -4.49
CA MET A 31 -6.69 4.78 -3.17
C MET A 31 -6.90 6.09 -2.39
N SER A 32 -6.64 7.23 -3.03
CA SER A 32 -6.80 8.56 -2.40
C SER A 32 -8.25 8.86 -2.03
N LYS A 33 -9.23 8.41 -2.82
CA LYS A 33 -10.64 8.73 -2.55
C LYS A 33 -11.27 7.80 -1.50
N TYR A 34 -10.94 6.51 -1.54
CA TYR A 34 -11.73 5.50 -0.83
C TYR A 34 -10.98 4.71 0.24
N ILE A 35 -9.64 4.62 0.18
CA ILE A 35 -8.85 3.75 1.07
C ILE A 35 -7.99 4.58 2.02
N PHE A 36 -7.13 5.47 1.49
CA PHE A 36 -6.24 6.32 2.28
C PHE A 36 -6.34 7.79 1.86
N PRO A 37 -7.39 8.51 2.29
CA PRO A 37 -7.55 9.93 2.00
C PRO A 37 -6.41 10.78 2.54
N GLY A 38 -5.81 11.59 1.67
CA GLY A 38 -4.70 12.48 2.03
C GLY A 38 -3.33 11.82 2.14
N ALA A 39 -3.20 10.53 1.81
CA ALA A 39 -1.90 9.89 1.75
C ALA A 39 -1.08 10.45 0.58
N ASP A 40 0.07 11.05 0.90
CA ASP A 40 1.09 11.53 -0.04
C ASP A 40 2.21 10.49 -0.25
N ALA A 41 2.12 9.34 0.42
CA ALA A 41 3.12 8.28 0.50
C ALA A 41 3.27 7.42 -0.77
N SER A 42 2.98 7.96 -1.96
CA SER A 42 3.07 7.24 -3.23
C SER A 42 4.09 7.88 -4.18
N THR A 43 5.15 8.46 -3.63
CA THR A 43 6.21 9.06 -4.45
C THR A 43 7.12 7.99 -5.07
N PRO A 44 7.67 8.23 -6.27
CA PRO A 44 8.65 7.32 -6.87
C PRO A 44 9.95 7.25 -6.07
N LEU A 45 10.71 6.16 -6.24
CA LEU A 45 11.97 5.87 -5.56
C LEU A 45 12.96 7.05 -5.59
N ASN A 46 13.04 7.76 -6.72
CA ASN A 46 13.95 8.90 -6.89
C ASN A 46 13.67 10.03 -5.89
N TRP A 47 12.41 10.21 -5.45
CA TRP A 47 12.05 11.20 -4.46
C TRP A 47 12.69 10.86 -3.11
N TYR A 48 12.53 9.61 -2.64
CA TYR A 48 13.09 9.16 -1.37
C TYR A 48 14.61 9.23 -1.35
N VAL A 49 15.28 8.73 -2.39
CA VAL A 49 16.74 8.81 -2.51
C VAL A 49 17.20 10.26 -2.45
N LYS A 50 16.54 11.16 -3.20
CA LYS A 50 16.86 12.58 -3.18
C LYS A 50 16.67 13.21 -1.79
N GLN A 51 15.60 12.88 -1.06
CA GLN A 51 15.38 13.41 0.29
C GLN A 51 16.45 12.92 1.28
N CYS A 52 16.85 11.65 1.19
CA CYS A 52 17.92 11.11 2.03
C CYS A 52 19.24 11.86 1.80
N GLU A 53 19.65 12.04 0.55
CA GLU A 53 20.89 12.74 0.18
C GLU A 53 20.85 14.23 0.58
N LEU A 54 19.71 14.91 0.38
CA LEU A 54 19.53 16.31 0.83
C LEU A 54 19.61 16.45 2.35
N ALA A 55 19.19 15.43 3.09
CA ALA A 55 19.30 15.38 4.55
C ALA A 55 20.71 14.97 5.05
N GLY A 56 21.66 14.72 4.13
CA GLY A 56 23.04 14.35 4.46
C GLY A 56 23.24 12.87 4.77
N PHE A 57 22.29 12.00 4.39
CA PHE A 57 22.46 10.55 4.47
C PHE A 57 22.99 9.98 3.16
N GLU A 58 23.83 8.94 3.26
CA GLU A 58 24.26 8.12 2.13
C GLU A 58 23.31 6.92 1.97
N VAL A 59 22.78 6.70 0.77
CA VAL A 59 21.98 5.51 0.47
C VAL A 59 22.88 4.31 0.17
N HIS A 60 22.98 3.38 1.14
CA HIS A 60 23.82 2.19 1.02
C HIS A 60 23.27 1.13 0.05
N SER A 61 21.95 0.91 0.03
CA SER A 61 21.31 -0.11 -0.81
C SER A 61 19.83 0.16 -1.01
N VAL A 62 19.28 -0.29 -2.14
CA VAL A 62 17.85 -0.23 -2.47
C VAL A 62 17.40 -1.61 -2.93
N GLU A 63 16.27 -2.08 -2.41
CA GLU A 63 15.64 -3.34 -2.81
C GLU A 63 14.15 -3.12 -3.10
N THR A 64 13.66 -3.66 -4.22
CA THR A 64 12.23 -3.63 -4.56
C THR A 64 11.62 -5.00 -4.30
N ILE A 65 10.76 -5.08 -3.29
CA ILE A 65 10.13 -6.33 -2.83
C ILE A 65 8.62 -6.41 -3.12
N GLY A 66 8.13 -5.68 -4.13
CA GLY A 66 6.69 -5.59 -4.45
C GLY A 66 5.99 -6.94 -4.66
N ARG A 67 6.69 -7.94 -5.20
CA ARG A 67 6.13 -9.31 -5.34
C ARG A 67 5.83 -9.99 -4.00
N HIS A 68 6.66 -9.76 -2.98
CA HIS A 68 6.37 -10.25 -1.63
C HIS A 68 5.11 -9.59 -1.10
N TYR A 69 4.94 -8.29 -1.35
CA TYR A 69 3.75 -7.56 -0.94
C TYR A 69 2.49 -8.03 -1.67
N SER A 70 2.58 -8.37 -2.96
CA SER A 70 1.50 -9.03 -3.72
C SER A 70 1.07 -10.35 -3.07
N HIS A 71 2.01 -11.17 -2.58
CA HIS A 71 1.68 -12.41 -1.87
C HIS A 71 0.98 -12.15 -0.54
N THR A 72 1.43 -11.15 0.22
CA THR A 72 0.76 -10.73 1.45
C THR A 72 -0.67 -10.27 1.18
N LEU A 73 -0.87 -9.40 0.18
CA LEU A 73 -2.19 -8.91 -0.22
C LEU A 73 -3.10 -10.04 -0.70
N HIS A 74 -2.55 -11.04 -1.40
CA HIS A 74 -3.33 -12.20 -1.84
C HIS A 74 -3.80 -13.04 -0.65
N LYS A 75 -2.95 -13.23 0.37
CA LYS A 75 -3.37 -13.93 1.58
C LYS A 75 -4.42 -13.14 2.38
N TRP A 76 -4.33 -11.81 2.37
CA TRP A 76 -5.38 -10.98 2.96
C TRP A 76 -6.68 -11.07 2.18
N TYR A 77 -6.62 -11.09 0.85
CA TYR A 77 -7.77 -11.31 -0.01
C TYR A 77 -8.43 -12.67 0.25
N ASP A 78 -7.66 -13.76 0.25
CA ASP A 78 -8.15 -15.11 0.55
C ASP A 78 -8.86 -15.15 1.92
N ASN A 79 -8.25 -14.53 2.93
CA ASN A 79 -8.82 -14.44 4.27
C ASN A 79 -10.09 -13.58 4.31
N TRP A 80 -10.14 -12.47 3.58
CA TRP A 80 -11.34 -11.64 3.48
C TRP A 80 -12.50 -12.42 2.85
N MET A 81 -12.20 -13.14 1.78
CA MET A 81 -13.19 -13.91 1.03
C MET A 81 -13.69 -15.14 1.77
N SER A 82 -12.85 -15.81 2.56
CA SER A 82 -13.27 -16.95 3.38
C SER A 82 -14.31 -16.57 4.45
N HIS A 83 -14.35 -15.31 4.86
CA HIS A 83 -15.28 -14.78 5.85
C HIS A 83 -16.46 -14.00 5.26
N LYS A 84 -16.62 -14.02 3.93
CA LYS A 84 -17.65 -13.26 3.19
C LYS A 84 -19.05 -13.38 3.80
N THR A 85 -19.49 -14.60 4.10
CA THR A 85 -20.83 -14.84 4.66
C THR A 85 -21.01 -14.18 6.02
N ASP A 86 -20.04 -14.34 6.91
CA ASP A 86 -20.13 -13.80 8.27
C ASP A 86 -20.00 -12.27 8.31
N ILE A 87 -19.19 -11.68 7.43
CA ILE A 87 -19.10 -10.22 7.25
C ILE A 87 -20.43 -9.66 6.73
N LEU A 88 -21.02 -10.28 5.69
CA LEU A 88 -22.27 -9.80 5.09
C LEU A 88 -23.48 -9.97 6.01
N LEU A 89 -23.45 -10.93 6.93
CA LEU A 89 -24.47 -11.12 7.97
C LEU A 89 -24.23 -10.24 9.21
N GLY A 90 -23.16 -9.44 9.25
CA GLY A 90 -22.82 -8.59 10.40
C GLY A 90 -22.36 -9.37 11.63
N LYS A 91 -21.94 -10.63 11.48
CA LYS A 91 -21.33 -11.40 12.57
C LYS A 91 -19.88 -11.00 12.81
N ILE A 92 -19.20 -10.56 11.75
CA ILE A 92 -17.86 -9.98 11.78
C ILE A 92 -18.01 -8.54 11.34
N ASP A 93 -17.91 -7.63 12.31
CA ASP A 93 -17.99 -6.21 12.10
C ASP A 93 -16.61 -5.57 12.19
N ALA A 94 -16.38 -4.49 11.44
CA ALA A 94 -15.22 -3.66 11.72
C ALA A 94 -15.42 -2.90 13.04
N ILE A 95 -14.30 -2.49 13.63
CA ILE A 95 -14.26 -1.74 14.89
C ILE A 95 -15.03 -0.41 14.78
N SER A 96 -15.08 0.19 13.60
CA SER A 96 -15.82 1.44 13.34
C SER A 96 -17.22 1.16 12.79
N GLU A 97 -18.22 1.85 13.35
CA GLU A 97 -19.62 1.81 12.90
C GLU A 97 -19.81 2.32 11.47
N HIS A 98 -18.90 3.18 10.99
CA HIS A 98 -18.91 3.71 9.62
C HIS A 98 -18.35 2.73 8.58
N THR A 99 -17.76 1.62 9.04
CA THR A 99 -17.10 0.62 8.20
C THR A 99 -17.78 -0.73 8.37
N LYS A 100 -19.04 -0.85 7.95
CA LYS A 100 -19.79 -2.11 8.08
C LYS A 100 -20.59 -2.43 6.81
N GLY A 101 -21.02 -3.68 6.70
CA GLY A 101 -21.97 -4.14 5.70
C GLY A 101 -21.45 -4.24 4.27
N LYS A 102 -22.40 -4.39 3.33
CA LYS A 102 -22.13 -4.76 1.93
C LYS A 102 -21.21 -3.77 1.19
N HIS A 103 -21.33 -2.48 1.47
CA HIS A 103 -20.50 -1.47 0.82
C HIS A 103 -19.02 -1.64 1.20
N LEU A 104 -18.72 -1.75 2.50
CA LEU A 104 -17.37 -2.00 2.97
C LEU A 104 -16.83 -3.32 2.41
N PHE A 105 -17.63 -4.39 2.46
CA PHE A 105 -17.23 -5.69 1.93
C PHE A 105 -16.70 -5.59 0.50
N ARG A 106 -17.49 -4.96 -0.38
CA ARG A 106 -17.15 -4.81 -1.79
C ARG A 106 -15.97 -3.87 -2.01
N LEU A 107 -15.86 -2.80 -1.22
CA LEU A 107 -14.76 -1.86 -1.32
C LEU A 107 -13.42 -2.55 -0.99
N GLN A 108 -13.40 -3.33 0.10
CA GLN A 108 -12.20 -4.08 0.53
C GLN A 108 -11.89 -5.25 -0.40
N GLU A 109 -12.91 -5.97 -0.88
CA GLU A 109 -12.75 -7.02 -1.91
C GLU A 109 -12.06 -6.46 -3.16
N PHE A 110 -12.54 -5.33 -3.66
CA PHE A 110 -11.96 -4.67 -4.83
C PHE A 110 -10.56 -4.12 -4.57
N PHE A 111 -10.36 -3.44 -3.44
CA PHE A 111 -9.06 -2.91 -3.03
C PHE A 111 -7.99 -4.00 -2.93
N LEU A 112 -8.28 -5.09 -2.22
CA LEU A 112 -7.33 -6.19 -2.04
C LEU A 112 -7.02 -6.86 -3.38
N ALA A 113 -8.04 -7.15 -4.19
CA ALA A 113 -7.85 -7.76 -5.50
C ALA A 113 -6.98 -6.91 -6.45
N TRP A 114 -7.27 -5.60 -6.57
CA TRP A 114 -6.48 -4.73 -7.44
C TRP A 114 -5.06 -4.53 -6.89
N SER A 115 -4.89 -4.43 -5.57
CA SER A 115 -3.57 -4.26 -4.96
C SER A 115 -2.66 -5.47 -5.17
N VAL A 116 -3.20 -6.69 -5.18
CA VAL A 116 -2.45 -7.91 -5.55
C VAL A 116 -1.84 -7.77 -6.94
N ILE A 117 -2.64 -7.30 -7.91
CA ILE A 117 -2.22 -7.13 -9.30
C ILE A 117 -1.20 -6.00 -9.41
N ALA A 118 -1.49 -4.83 -8.84
CA ALA A 118 -0.62 -3.65 -8.88
C ALA A 118 0.78 -3.96 -8.31
N ALA A 119 0.85 -4.62 -7.16
CA ALA A 119 2.11 -5.04 -6.57
C ALA A 119 2.81 -6.15 -7.39
N GLY A 120 2.04 -7.08 -7.97
CA GLY A 120 2.56 -8.17 -8.80
C GLY A 120 3.23 -7.68 -10.09
N GLN A 121 2.73 -6.59 -10.67
CA GLN A 121 3.26 -5.98 -11.89
C GLN A 121 4.25 -4.83 -11.65
N SER A 122 4.65 -4.59 -10.39
CA SER A 122 5.58 -3.50 -10.03
C SER A 122 5.05 -2.10 -10.38
N SER A 123 3.74 -1.92 -10.24
CA SER A 123 3.03 -0.66 -10.44
C SER A 123 2.97 0.18 -9.15
N ALA A 124 2.69 -0.48 -8.02
CA ALA A 124 2.53 0.10 -6.68
C ALA A 124 3.08 -0.83 -5.58
#